data_AF-A0A354THM3-F1
#
_entry.id   AF-A0A354THM3-F1
#
_cell.length_a   1.000
_cell.length_b   1.000
_cell.length_c   1.000
_cell.angle_alpha   90.00
_cell.angle_beta   90.00
_cell.angle_gamma   90.00
#
_symmetry.space_group_name_H-M   'P 1'
#
loop_
_entity.id
_entity.type
_entity.pdbx_description
1 polymer ?
#
loop_
_entity_poly.entity_id
_entity_poly.type
_entity_poly.pdbx_seq_one_letter_code
_entity_poly.pdbx_strand_id
1 'polypeptide(L)'
;MDRRLIVRSILALVLIAGLWLAWWVFGRSHEAQVRTAQAALIEAVEERDWDEVAEFLADNYTDAYSHTRESAIQDGKKYLSGFYTLTLKTDQTTVRAAKGQGMVTMMIRLEGNGIGYSQIVLGHVNQL
;
A
#
# COMPACT_ATOMS: atom_id res chain seq x y z
N MET A 1 -6.41 -17.81 -46.33
CA MET A 1 -5.64 -16.88 -45.46
C MET A 1 -4.19 -17.27 -45.52
N ASP A 2 -3.30 -16.40 -45.98
CA ASP A 2 -1.91 -16.74 -46.26
C ASP A 2 -1.14 -17.09 -44.97
N ARG A 3 -0.49 -18.25 -44.95
CA ARG A 3 0.32 -18.72 -43.79
C ARG A 3 1.37 -17.68 -43.38
N ARG A 4 1.91 -16.93 -44.33
CA ARG A 4 2.87 -15.84 -44.10
C ARG A 4 2.25 -14.63 -43.39
N LEU A 5 0.98 -14.34 -43.66
CA LEU A 5 0.21 -13.28 -43.00
C LEU A 5 -0.06 -13.64 -41.54
N ILE A 6 -0.48 -14.89 -41.28
CA ILE A 6 -0.72 -15.40 -39.91
C ILE A 6 0.54 -15.33 -39.05
N VAL A 7 1.68 -15.79 -39.58
CA VAL A 7 2.96 -15.77 -38.85
C VAL A 7 3.39 -14.33 -38.53
N ARG A 8 3.21 -13.39 -39.46
CA ARG A 8 3.51 -11.97 -39.23
C ARG A 8 2.60 -11.34 -38.17
N SER A 9 1.32 -11.66 -38.18
CA SER A 9 0.36 -11.18 -37.18
C SER A 9 0.68 -11.71 -35.78
N ILE A 10 1.03 -13.00 -35.65
CA ILE A 10 1.45 -13.58 -34.36
C ILE A 10 2.73 -12.91 -33.86
N LEU A 11 3.73 -12.73 -34.75
CA LEU A 11 4.98 -12.07 -34.38
C LEU A 11 4.75 -10.63 -33.89
N ALA A 12 3.88 -9.88 -34.58
CA ALA A 12 3.51 -8.52 -34.18
C ALA A 12 2.82 -8.50 -32.81
N LEU A 13 1.92 -9.43 -32.53
CA LEU A 13 1.25 -9.55 -31.23
C LEU A 13 2.25 -9.87 -30.11
N VAL A 14 3.20 -10.78 -30.34
CA VAL A 14 4.24 -11.11 -29.37
C VAL A 14 5.13 -9.90 -29.08
N LEU A 15 5.49 -9.12 -30.11
CA LEU A 15 6.28 -7.90 -29.92
C LEU A 15 5.50 -6.84 -29.12
N ILE A 16 4.22 -6.62 -29.43
CA ILE A 16 3.36 -5.67 -28.70
C ILE A 16 3.22 -6.10 -27.24
N ALA A 17 2.94 -7.37 -26.98
CA ALA A 17 2.83 -7.90 -25.63
C ALA A 17 4.16 -7.80 -24.87
N GLY A 18 5.28 -8.09 -25.54
CA GLY A 18 6.63 -7.96 -24.96
C GLY A 18 6.99 -6.51 -24.63
N LEU A 19 6.67 -5.56 -25.51
CA LEU A 19 6.84 -4.12 -25.27
C LEU A 19 5.96 -3.63 -24.11
N TRP A 20 4.73 -4.12 -24.02
CA TRP A 20 3.81 -3.79 -22.93
C TRP A 20 4.31 -4.32 -21.58
N LEU A 21 4.76 -5.58 -21.53
CA LEU A 21 5.39 -6.18 -20.35
C LEU A 21 6.70 -5.48 -19.97
N ALA A 22 7.55 -5.15 -20.94
CA ALA A 22 8.78 -4.43 -20.70
C ALA A 22 8.51 -3.03 -20.14
N TRP A 23 7.48 -2.33 -20.64
CA TRP A 23 7.05 -1.06 -20.09
C TRP A 23 6.54 -1.20 -18.66
N TRP A 24 5.80 -2.26 -18.35
CA TRP A 24 5.32 -2.54 -17.00
C TRP A 24 6.48 -2.78 -16.01
N VAL A 25 7.49 -3.54 -16.43
CA VAL A 25 8.63 -3.95 -15.59
C VAL A 25 9.68 -2.83 -15.45
N PHE A 26 10.03 -2.15 -16.56
CA PHE A 26 11.13 -1.20 -16.61
C PHE A 26 10.70 0.27 -16.68
N GLY A 27 9.46 0.55 -17.07
CA GLY A 27 8.93 1.91 -17.24
C GLY A 27 8.28 2.50 -15.99
N ARG A 28 8.01 1.70 -14.95
CA ARG A 28 7.43 2.22 -13.70
C ARG A 28 8.46 3.03 -12.92
N SER A 29 8.22 4.34 -12.77
CA SER A 29 9.05 5.20 -11.93
C SER A 29 9.11 4.66 -10.50
N HIS A 30 10.25 4.87 -9.83
CA HIS A 30 10.42 4.45 -8.44
C HIS A 30 9.31 5.03 -7.54
N GLU A 31 8.87 6.27 -7.81
CA GLU A 31 7.76 6.90 -7.10
C GLU A 31 6.43 6.17 -7.30
N ALA A 32 6.13 5.69 -8.51
CA ALA A 32 4.89 4.97 -8.77
C ALA A 32 4.84 3.63 -8.02
N GLN A 33 5.98 2.94 -7.91
CA GLN A 33 6.09 1.70 -7.14
C GLN A 33 5.86 1.96 -5.64
N VAL A 34 6.51 2.99 -5.08
CA VAL A 34 6.33 3.39 -3.67
C VAL A 34 4.89 3.80 -3.40
N ARG A 35 4.24 4.56 -4.30
CA ARG A 35 2.81 4.92 -4.17
C ARG A 35 1.89 3.71 -4.18
N THR A 36 2.19 2.72 -5.02
CA THR A 36 1.40 1.48 -5.10
C THR A 36 1.54 0.68 -3.81
N ALA A 37 2.77 0.50 -3.31
CA ALA A 37 3.01 -0.20 -2.05
C ALA A 37 2.36 0.53 -0.87
N GLN A 38 2.42 1.86 -0.84
CA GLN A 38 1.76 2.67 0.17
C GLN A 38 0.24 2.54 0.14
N ALA A 39 -0.37 2.56 -1.05
CA ALA A 39 -1.82 2.37 -1.17
C ALA A 39 -2.26 0.99 -0.68
N ALA A 40 -1.51 -0.06 -1.04
CA ALA A 40 -1.81 -1.42 -0.61
C ALA A 40 -1.67 -1.61 0.91
N LEU A 41 -0.65 -1.00 1.54
CA LEU A 41 -0.55 -1.00 3.01
C LEU A 41 -1.76 -0.32 3.67
N ILE A 42 -2.21 0.82 3.13
CA ILE A 42 -3.39 1.52 3.67
C ILE A 42 -4.64 0.66 3.54
N GLU A 43 -4.86 0.05 2.37
CA GLU A 43 -5.98 -0.85 2.10
C GLU A 43 -5.96 -2.04 3.07
N ALA A 44 -4.82 -2.70 3.25
CA ALA A 44 -4.68 -3.81 4.21
C ALA A 44 -5.02 -3.39 5.65
N VAL A 45 -4.67 -2.16 6.07
CA VAL A 45 -5.04 -1.64 7.40
C VAL A 45 -6.55 -1.34 7.49
N GLU A 46 -7.16 -0.73 6.47
CA GLU A 46 -8.60 -0.47 6.41
C GLU A 46 -9.42 -1.77 6.43
N GLU A 47 -8.94 -2.79 5.73
CA GLU A 47 -9.50 -4.14 5.70
C GLU A 47 -9.13 -4.97 6.93
N ARG A 48 -8.27 -4.44 7.81
CA ARG A 48 -7.76 -5.13 9.00
C ARG A 48 -7.17 -6.51 8.66
N ASP A 49 -6.59 -6.65 7.47
CA ASP A 49 -5.84 -7.83 7.07
C ASP A 49 -4.44 -7.75 7.68
N TRP A 50 -4.33 -8.25 8.91
CA TRP A 50 -3.09 -8.16 9.67
C TRP A 50 -1.98 -9.07 9.15
N ASP A 51 -2.34 -10.12 8.40
CA ASP A 51 -1.37 -11.01 7.79
C ASP A 51 -0.72 -10.28 6.60
N GLU A 52 -1.53 -9.59 5.78
CA GLU A 52 -1.02 -8.73 4.69
C GLU A 52 -0.25 -7.52 5.23
N VAL A 53 -0.73 -6.83 6.27
CA VAL A 53 0.02 -5.74 6.93
C VAL A 53 1.40 -6.22 7.40
N ALA A 54 1.51 -7.46 7.88
CA ALA A 54 2.79 -8.02 8.30
C ALA A 54 3.79 -8.14 7.15
N GLU A 55 3.34 -8.38 5.91
CA GLU A 55 4.20 -8.47 4.72
C GLU A 55 4.80 -7.12 4.32
N PHE A 56 4.14 -6.02 4.68
CA PHE A 56 4.64 -4.66 4.45
C PHE A 56 5.67 -4.20 5.49
N LEU A 57 5.80 -4.90 6.62
CA LEU A 57 6.74 -4.55 7.69
C LEU A 57 7.99 -5.42 7.60
N ALA A 58 9.16 -4.77 7.60
CA ALA A 58 10.44 -5.47 7.64
C ALA A 58 10.61 -6.28 8.93
N ASP A 59 11.34 -7.40 8.87
CA ASP A 59 11.57 -8.27 10.04
C ASP A 59 12.28 -7.54 11.20
N ASN A 60 13.06 -6.50 10.90
CA ASN A 60 13.74 -5.67 11.88
C ASN A 60 13.06 -4.30 12.11
N TYR A 61 11.78 -4.19 11.78
CA TYR A 61 11.02 -2.94 11.93
C TYR A 61 11.05 -2.43 13.38
N THR A 62 11.32 -1.14 13.50
CA THR A 62 11.15 -0.35 14.73
C THR A 62 10.70 1.06 14.36
N ASP A 63 9.77 1.63 15.12
CA ASP A 63 9.29 2.99 14.90
C ASP A 63 9.72 3.99 15.98
N ALA A 64 9.36 5.26 15.78
CA ALA A 64 9.67 6.34 16.71
C ALA A 64 8.98 6.20 18.09
N TYR A 65 7.99 5.32 18.19
CA TYR A 65 7.24 5.00 19.42
C TYR A 65 7.71 3.69 20.06
N SER A 66 8.84 3.12 19.58
CA SER A 66 9.43 1.87 20.04
C SER A 66 8.58 0.62 19.77
N HIS A 67 7.67 0.65 18.79
CA HIS A 67 6.98 -0.56 18.37
C HIS A 67 7.89 -1.42 17.48
N THR A 68 7.91 -2.73 17.74
CA THR A 68 8.43 -3.74 16.81
C THR A 68 7.36 -4.15 15.81
N ARG A 69 7.72 -4.98 14.82
CA ARG A 69 6.74 -5.57 13.87
C ARG A 69 5.59 -6.25 14.61
N GLU A 70 5.91 -7.07 15.60
CA GLU A 70 4.92 -7.81 16.39
C GLU A 70 4.06 -6.88 17.22
N SER A 71 4.64 -5.91 17.93
CA SER A 71 3.85 -5.01 18.78
C SER A 71 2.95 -4.10 17.96
N ALA A 72 3.43 -3.58 16.82
CA ALA A 72 2.62 -2.77 15.92
C ALA A 72 1.38 -3.52 15.41
N ILE A 73 1.55 -4.79 15.02
CA ILE A 73 0.44 -5.65 14.58
C ILE A 73 -0.54 -5.92 15.74
N GLN A 74 -0.03 -6.24 16.93
CA GLN A 74 -0.88 -6.50 18.10
C GLN A 74 -1.68 -5.27 18.53
N ASP A 75 -1.05 -4.10 18.52
CA ASP A 75 -1.72 -2.84 18.84
C ASP A 75 -2.74 -2.47 17.77
N GLY A 76 -2.41 -2.66 16.48
CA GLY A 76 -3.38 -2.52 15.38
C GLY A 76 -4.62 -3.38 15.61
N LYS A 77 -4.44 -4.69 15.86
CA LYS A 77 -5.53 -5.63 16.21
C LYS A 77 -6.36 -5.12 17.38
N LYS A 78 -5.71 -4.65 18.44
CA LYS A 78 -6.38 -4.20 19.66
C LYS A 78 -7.19 -2.92 19.44
N TYR A 79 -6.59 -1.88 18.86
CA TYR A 79 -7.20 -0.55 18.79
C TYR A 79 -8.14 -0.39 17.58
N LEU A 80 -7.91 -1.11 16.49
CA LEU A 80 -8.70 -0.99 15.27
C LEU A 80 -9.81 -2.05 15.15
N SER A 81 -9.82 -3.11 15.97
CA SER A 81 -10.89 -4.13 15.96
C SER A 81 -12.29 -3.58 16.28
N GLY A 82 -12.39 -2.46 16.99
CA GLY A 82 -13.67 -1.84 17.37
C GLY A 82 -14.39 -1.09 16.24
N PHE A 83 -13.77 -0.97 15.06
CA PHE A 83 -14.33 -0.28 13.91
C PHE A 83 -15.10 -1.27 13.01
N TYR A 84 -16.39 -1.00 12.79
CA TYR A 84 -17.17 -1.71 11.78
C TYR A 84 -16.73 -1.27 10.38
N THR A 85 -16.58 0.04 10.20
CA THR A 85 -15.95 0.65 9.03
C THR A 85 -14.74 1.46 9.48
N LEU A 86 -13.62 1.29 8.80
CA LEU A 86 -12.39 2.04 9.02
C LEU A 86 -11.95 2.60 7.66
N THR A 87 -11.67 3.89 7.62
CA THR A 87 -11.14 4.59 6.45
C THR A 87 -10.02 5.51 6.92
N LEU A 88 -8.87 5.38 6.29
CA LEU A 88 -7.69 6.21 6.49
C LEU A 88 -7.64 7.25 5.37
N LYS A 89 -8.07 8.47 5.67
CA LYS A 89 -7.90 9.59 4.74
C LYS A 89 -6.44 10.03 4.76
N THR A 90 -5.77 9.92 3.62
CA THR A 90 -4.40 10.36 3.45
C THR A 90 -4.37 11.72 2.76
N ASP A 91 -3.89 12.74 3.45
CA ASP A 91 -3.71 14.10 2.93
C ASP A 91 -2.21 14.46 2.89
N GLN A 92 -1.87 15.49 2.12
CA GLN A 92 -0.51 16.07 2.07
C GLN A 92 0.61 15.04 1.75
N THR A 93 0.31 14.03 0.92
CA THR A 93 1.24 12.95 0.60
C THR A 93 2.42 13.43 -0.25
N THR A 94 3.61 13.45 0.35
CA THR A 94 4.89 13.66 -0.34
C THR A 94 5.60 12.32 -0.49
N VAL A 95 5.97 11.98 -1.72
CA VAL A 95 6.75 10.77 -2.02
C VAL A 95 8.10 11.18 -2.56
N ARG A 96 9.17 10.64 -1.98
CA ARG A 96 10.53 10.76 -2.49
C ARG A 96 11.06 9.37 -2.70
N ALA A 97 11.39 9.02 -3.94
CA ALA A 97 11.91 7.70 -4.27
C ALA A 97 13.26 7.79 -4.98
N ALA A 98 14.18 6.95 -4.57
CA ALA A 98 15.46 6.73 -5.23
C ALA A 98 15.61 5.23 -5.55
N LYS A 99 16.68 4.86 -6.25
CA LYS A 99 16.92 3.46 -6.57
C LYS A 99 17.09 2.65 -5.28
N GLY A 100 16.18 1.70 -5.05
CA GLY A 100 16.21 0.79 -3.90
C GLY A 100 15.65 1.35 -2.59
N GLN A 101 15.17 2.60 -2.55
CA GLN A 101 14.58 3.17 -1.34
C GLN A 101 13.48 4.20 -1.66
N GLY A 102 12.46 4.25 -0.83
CA GLY A 102 11.37 5.21 -0.92
C GLY A 102 11.02 5.75 0.45
N MET A 103 10.67 7.03 0.50
CA MET A 103 10.12 7.67 1.69
C MET A 103 8.78 8.29 1.33
N VAL A 104 7.76 7.99 2.14
CA VAL A 104 6.46 8.63 2.06
C VAL A 104 6.23 9.41 3.34
N THR A 105 5.82 10.66 3.20
CA THR A 105 5.33 11.49 4.30
C THR A 105 3.90 11.85 3.98
N MET A 106 2.98 11.56 4.89
CA MET A 106 1.56 11.87 4.73
C MET A 106 0.94 12.20 6.07
N MET A 107 -0.15 12.95 6.03
CA MET A 107 -1.04 13.12 7.18
C MET A 107 -2.16 12.08 7.07
N ILE A 108 -2.40 11.33 8.15
CA ILE A 108 -3.44 10.30 8.21
C ILE A 108 -4.55 10.80 9.14
N ARG A 109 -5.78 10.82 8.63
CA ARG A 109 -6.98 11.04 9.42
C ARG A 109 -7.79 9.76 9.46
N LEU A 110 -8.18 9.31 10.65
CA LEU A 110 -9.11 8.19 10.78
C LEU A 110 -10.55 8.69 10.64
N GLU A 111 -11.30 7.98 9.81
CA GLU A 111 -12.76 8.05 9.70
C GLU A 111 -13.35 6.66 9.89
N GLY A 112 -14.50 6.56 10.53
CA GLY A 112 -15.11 5.25 10.74
C GLY A 112 -16.26 5.28 11.73
N ASN A 113 -17.12 4.27 11.62
CA ASN A 113 -18.17 4.01 12.59
C ASN A 113 -17.78 2.77 13.40
N GLY A 114 -17.94 2.86 14.72
CA GLY A 114 -17.57 1.79 15.63
C GLY A 114 -18.24 1.93 16.99
N ILE A 115 -17.99 0.95 17.85
CA ILE A 115 -18.43 0.93 19.24
C ILE A 115 -17.21 0.96 20.17
N GLY A 116 -17.41 1.38 21.42
CA GLY A 116 -16.35 1.38 22.44
C GLY A 116 -15.18 2.32 22.13
N TYR A 117 -13.97 1.77 22.02
CA TYR A 117 -12.71 2.52 21.90
C TYR A 117 -12.57 3.36 20.62
N SER A 118 -13.36 3.08 19.58
CA SER A 118 -13.30 3.77 18.28
C SER A 118 -13.45 5.30 18.40
N GLN A 119 -14.36 5.79 19.25
CA GLN A 119 -14.56 7.24 19.47
C GLN A 119 -13.34 7.91 20.11
N ILE A 120 -12.62 7.20 20.98
CA ILE A 120 -11.41 7.71 21.65
C ILE A 120 -10.24 7.75 20.65
N VAL A 121 -10.08 6.69 19.85
CA VAL A 121 -9.03 6.61 18.83
C VAL A 121 -9.21 7.71 17.77
N LEU A 122 -10.44 7.92 17.29
CA LEU A 122 -10.77 9.00 16.35
C LEU A 122 -10.38 10.38 16.92
N GLY A 123 -10.70 10.63 18.19
CA GLY A 123 -10.36 11.88 18.87
C GLY A 123 -8.85 12.11 18.99
N HIS A 124 -8.07 11.06 19.26
CA HIS A 124 -6.62 11.20 19.44
C HIS A 124 -5.88 11.39 18.11
N VAL A 125 -6.19 10.58 17.09
CA VAL A 125 -5.51 10.64 15.79
C VAL A 125 -5.80 11.95 15.08
N ASN A 126 -7.03 12.44 15.14
CA ASN A 126 -7.43 13.63 14.38
C ASN A 126 -7.01 14.96 15.03
N GLN A 127 -6.33 14.92 16.19
CA GLN A 127 -5.78 16.09 16.89
C GLN A 127 -4.29 16.31 16.64
N LEU A 128 -3.60 15.35 16.01
CA LEU A 128 -2.18 15.42 15.64
C LEU A 128 -2.01 16.05 14.26
#